data_AF-A0A482IQ20-F1
#
_entry.id   AF-A0A482IQ20-F1
#
_cell.length_a   1.000
_cell.length_b   1.000
_cell.length_c   1.000
_cell.angle_alpha   90.00
_cell.angle_beta   90.00
_cell.angle_gamma   90.00
#
_symmetry.space_group_name_H-M   'P 1'
#
loop_
_entity.id
_entity.type
_entity.pdbx_description
1 polymer ?
#
loop_
_entity_poly.entity_id
_entity_poly.type
_entity_poly.pdbx_seq_one_letter_code
_entity_poly.pdbx_strand_id
1 'polypeptide(L)'
;MPRTPPPDPGQAAKEAIESERPARASQALLVSIAPALPVEVFCSVMLGIPLSTFEEIIANGDGPRMFLIGRRRYITKQDGLDWIEELRESRPYVRSIRQRKAAASTPNATE
;
A
#
# COMPACT_ATOMS: atom_id res chain seq x y z
N MET A 1 13.89 -44.01 17.60
CA MET A 1 13.23 -42.69 17.50
C MET A 1 13.78 -42.00 16.25
N PRO A 2 13.12 -42.04 15.09
CA PRO A 2 13.58 -41.30 13.92
C PRO A 2 13.34 -39.80 14.14
N ARG A 3 14.39 -38.99 13.99
CA ARG A 3 14.31 -37.52 14.06
C ARG A 3 13.72 -37.01 12.76
N THR A 4 12.56 -36.36 12.83
CA THR A 4 11.98 -35.63 11.71
C THR A 4 12.94 -34.52 11.29
N PRO A 5 13.36 -34.44 10.02
CA PRO A 5 14.19 -33.33 9.56
C PRO A 5 13.41 -32.00 9.67
N PRO A 6 14.09 -30.89 9.98
CA PRO A 6 13.45 -29.58 10.02
C PRO A 6 12.91 -29.21 8.63
N PRO A 7 11.76 -28.52 8.55
CA PRO A 7 11.18 -28.12 7.29
C PRO A 7 12.14 -27.18 6.53
N ASP A 8 12.26 -27.44 5.23
CA ASP A 8 13.10 -26.66 4.32
C ASP A 8 12.58 -25.21 4.28
N PRO A 9 13.41 -24.19 4.60
CA PRO A 9 12.96 -22.80 4.60
C PRO A 9 12.45 -22.33 3.22
N GLY A 10 12.82 -23.02 2.14
CA GLY A 10 12.33 -22.75 0.79
C GLY A 10 10.88 -23.19 0.54
N GLN A 11 10.35 -24.15 1.30
CA GLN A 11 8.94 -24.61 1.19
C GLN A 11 7.99 -23.71 1.97
N ALA A 12 8.35 -23.33 3.20
CA ALA A 12 7.52 -22.43 4.02
C ALA A 12 7.31 -21.05 3.36
N ALA A 13 8.32 -20.54 2.66
CA ALA A 13 8.21 -19.29 1.92
C ALA A 13 7.26 -19.38 0.72
N LYS A 14 7.21 -20.53 0.02
CA LYS A 14 6.31 -20.72 -1.13
C LYS A 14 4.86 -20.88 -0.70
N GLU A 15 4.60 -21.62 0.37
CA GLU A 15 3.24 -21.79 0.91
C GLU A 15 2.65 -20.47 1.45
N ALA A 16 3.47 -19.61 2.08
CA ALA A 16 3.01 -18.30 2.55
C ALA A 16 2.57 -17.39 1.40
N ILE A 17 3.33 -17.36 0.30
CA ILE A 17 3.05 -16.52 -0.88
C ILE A 17 1.77 -17.00 -1.60
N GLU A 18 1.56 -18.32 -1.67
CA GLU A 18 0.40 -18.91 -2.35
C GLU A 18 -0.90 -18.77 -1.52
N SER A 19 -0.79 -18.80 -0.19
CA SER A 19 -1.91 -18.57 0.74
C SER A 19 -2.32 -17.10 0.86
N GLU A 20 -1.40 -16.14 0.68
CA GLU A 20 -1.71 -14.70 0.70
C GLU A 20 -2.46 -14.20 -0.54
N ARG A 21 -2.28 -14.85 -1.71
CA ARG A 21 -2.93 -14.46 -2.97
C ARG A 21 -4.46 -14.43 -2.91
N PRO A 22 -5.17 -15.47 -2.43
CA PRO A 22 -6.62 -15.45 -2.38
C PRO A 22 -7.15 -14.36 -1.44
N ALA A 23 -6.49 -14.12 -0.31
CA ALA A 23 -6.88 -13.07 0.64
C ALA A 23 -6.76 -11.66 0.04
N ARG A 24 -5.73 -11.40 -0.79
CA ARG A 24 -5.57 -10.11 -1.50
C ARG A 24 -6.60 -9.92 -2.60
N ALA A 25 -6.95 -10.97 -3.34
CA ALA A 25 -7.98 -10.90 -4.38
C ALA A 25 -9.36 -10.57 -3.79
N SER A 26 -9.72 -11.17 -2.64
CA SER A 26 -10.95 -10.84 -1.92
C SER A 26 -10.96 -9.40 -1.38
N GLN A 27 -9.82 -8.88 -0.94
CA GLN A 27 -9.69 -7.49 -0.48
C GLN A 27 -9.79 -6.48 -1.63
N ALA A 28 -9.21 -6.76 -2.79
CA ALA A 28 -9.34 -5.91 -3.98
C ALA A 28 -10.80 -5.84 -4.48
N LEU A 29 -11.55 -6.94 -4.39
CA LEU A 29 -12.99 -6.94 -4.69
C LEU A 29 -13.77 -6.09 -3.68
N LEU A 30 -13.46 -6.15 -2.39
CA LEU A 30 -14.05 -5.27 -1.37
C LEU A 30 -13.87 -3.78 -1.72
N VAL A 31 -12.69 -3.41 -2.22
CA VAL A 31 -12.41 -2.05 -2.73
C VAL A 31 -13.27 -1.70 -3.94
N SER A 32 -13.73 -2.63 -4.77
CA SER A 32 -14.62 -2.27 -5.87
C SER A 32 -16.05 -1.99 -5.40
N ILE A 33 -16.55 -2.74 -4.42
CA ILE A 33 -18.00 -2.81 -4.14
C ILE A 33 -18.41 -2.06 -2.86
N ALA A 34 -17.56 -2.00 -1.83
CA ALA A 34 -17.93 -1.43 -0.54
C ALA A 34 -17.88 0.11 -0.55
N PRO A 35 -18.87 0.83 0.01
CA PRO A 35 -18.84 2.30 0.07
C PRO A 35 -17.83 2.84 1.09
N ALA A 36 -17.46 2.03 2.09
CA ALA A 36 -16.46 2.33 3.10
C ALA A 36 -15.53 1.14 3.31
N LEU A 37 -14.29 1.43 3.67
CA LEU A 37 -13.22 0.46 3.85
C LEU A 37 -12.62 0.59 5.24
N PRO A 38 -12.25 -0.53 5.90
CA PRO A 38 -11.35 -0.48 7.04
C PRO A 38 -10.06 0.23 6.66
N VAL A 39 -9.51 1.03 7.57
CA VAL A 39 -8.28 1.79 7.32
C VAL A 39 -7.15 0.87 6.85
N GLU A 40 -7.01 -0.31 7.45
CA GLU A 40 -5.97 -1.28 7.11
C GLU A 40 -6.05 -1.75 5.64
N VAL A 41 -7.28 -1.93 5.14
CA VAL A 41 -7.54 -2.31 3.75
C VAL A 41 -7.25 -1.13 2.81
N PHE A 42 -7.65 0.08 3.19
CA PHE A 42 -7.34 1.28 2.41
C PHE A 42 -5.82 1.48 2.28
N CYS A 43 -5.06 1.40 3.38
CA CYS A 43 -3.60 1.56 3.34
C CYS A 43 -2.92 0.48 2.49
N SER A 44 -3.28 -0.79 2.68
CA SER A 44 -2.61 -1.91 2.01
C SER A 44 -2.99 -2.04 0.53
N VAL A 45 -4.26 -1.79 0.17
CA VAL A 45 -4.77 -2.04 -1.19
C VAL A 45 -4.78 -0.77 -2.04
N MET A 46 -5.18 0.38 -1.49
CA MET A 46 -5.27 1.63 -2.27
C MET A 46 -3.94 2.36 -2.33
N LEU A 47 -3.27 2.51 -1.18
CA LEU A 47 -2.03 3.28 -1.08
C LEU A 47 -0.77 2.43 -1.26
N GLY A 48 -0.84 1.13 -0.94
CA GLY A 48 0.31 0.23 -0.95
C GLY A 48 1.35 0.56 0.13
N ILE A 49 0.93 1.20 1.24
CA ILE A 49 1.82 1.60 2.35
C ILE A 49 1.52 0.82 3.63
N PRO A 50 2.49 0.66 4.54
CA PRO A 50 2.25 0.09 5.86
C PRO A 50 1.29 0.95 6.69
N LEU A 51 0.50 0.30 7.55
CA LEU A 51 -0.40 1.00 8.47
C LEU A 51 0.34 1.97 9.38
N SER A 52 1.53 1.60 9.89
CA SER A 52 2.33 2.46 10.76
C SER A 52 2.70 3.79 10.09
N THR A 53 3.07 3.76 8.81
CA THR A 53 3.35 4.97 8.03
C THR A 53 2.11 5.83 7.88
N PHE A 54 0.94 5.21 7.70
CA PHE A 54 -0.31 5.94 7.65
C PHE A 54 -0.71 6.55 9.00
N GLU A 55 -0.45 5.83 10.11
CA GLU A 55 -0.67 6.35 11.46
C GLU A 55 0.23 7.56 11.76
N GLU A 56 1.47 7.55 11.29
CA GLU A 56 2.36 8.73 11.36
C GLU A 56 1.80 9.92 10.57
N ILE A 57 1.26 9.69 9.37
CA ILE A 57 0.63 10.74 8.56
C ILE A 57 -0.58 11.34 9.30
N ILE A 58 -1.43 10.50 9.88
CA ILE A 58 -2.57 10.95 10.70
C ILE A 58 -2.09 11.74 11.91
N ALA A 59 -1.05 11.25 12.61
CA ALA A 59 -0.51 11.92 13.80
C ALA A 59 0.03 13.32 13.49
N ASN A 60 0.50 13.55 12.26
CA ASN A 60 0.94 14.86 11.77
C ASN A 60 -0.21 15.78 11.32
N GLY A 61 -1.47 15.30 11.37
CA GLY A 61 -2.65 16.07 10.98
C GLY A 61 -3.01 15.99 9.49
N ASP A 62 -2.26 15.23 8.69
CA ASP A 62 -2.40 15.14 7.23
C ASP A 62 -3.21 13.90 6.79
N GLY A 63 -4.15 13.42 7.61
CA GLY A 63 -4.93 12.22 7.34
C GLY A 63 -6.33 12.49 6.73
N PRO A 64 -6.94 11.52 6.02
CA PRO A 64 -8.29 11.65 5.52
C PRO A 64 -9.31 11.66 6.67
N ARG A 65 -10.54 12.07 6.37
CA ARG A 65 -11.66 11.91 7.30
C ARG A 65 -11.95 10.44 7.56
N MET A 66 -12.10 10.11 8.83
CA MET A 66 -12.31 8.75 9.31
C MET A 66 -13.47 8.70 10.30
N PHE A 67 -14.08 7.53 10.42
CA PHE A 67 -15.09 7.26 11.42
C PHE A 67 -14.87 5.89 12.06
N LEU A 68 -15.48 5.68 13.23
CA LEU A 68 -15.34 4.44 14.00
C LEU A 68 -16.58 3.57 13.84
N ILE A 69 -16.38 2.27 13.64
CA ILE A 69 -17.40 1.25 13.84
C ILE A 69 -16.86 0.27 14.89
N GLY A 70 -17.43 0.31 16.09
CA GLY A 70 -16.90 -0.41 17.25
C GLY A 70 -15.49 0.07 17.61
N ARG A 71 -14.49 -0.81 17.47
CA ARG A 71 -13.07 -0.50 17.74
C ARG A 71 -12.23 -0.28 16.48
N ARG A 72 -12.82 -0.39 15.29
CA ARG A 72 -12.13 -0.30 14.00
C ARG A 72 -12.39 1.04 13.35
N ARG A 73 -11.36 1.59 12.69
CA ARG A 73 -11.46 2.82 11.91
C ARG A 73 -11.82 2.50 10.46
N TYR A 74 -12.69 3.32 9.90
CA TYR A 74 -13.17 3.22 8.53
C TYR A 74 -13.01 4.56 7.82
N ILE A 75 -12.82 4.48 6.50
CA ILE A 75 -12.77 5.61 5.58
C ILE A 75 -13.82 5.37 4.51
N THR A 76 -14.62 6.39 4.17
CA THR A 76 -15.47 6.30 2.98
C THR A 76 -14.58 6.41 1.74
N LYS A 77 -14.96 5.75 0.65
CA LYS A 77 -14.16 5.86 -0.59
C LYS A 77 -13.99 7.31 -1.05
N GLN A 78 -15.04 8.11 -0.92
CA GLN A 78 -15.02 9.50 -1.33
C GLN A 78 -14.01 10.30 -0.50
N ASP A 79 -14.10 10.23 0.83
CA ASP A 79 -13.16 10.94 1.73
C ASP A 79 -11.70 10.51 1.48
N GLY A 80 -11.48 9.22 1.21
CA GLY A 80 -10.15 8.70 0.90
C GLY A 80 -9.60 9.20 -0.44
N LEU A 81 -10.43 9.29 -1.47
CA LEU A 81 -10.04 9.80 -2.79
C LEU A 81 -9.84 11.32 -2.78
N ASP A 82 -10.73 12.06 -2.13
CA ASP A 82 -10.63 13.51 -1.99
C ASP A 82 -9.32 13.90 -1.31
N TRP A 83 -8.97 13.19 -0.23
CA TRP A 83 -7.69 13.37 0.45
C TRP A 83 -6.47 13.07 -0.42
N ILE A 84 -6.52 12.02 -1.26
CA ILE A 84 -5.42 11.72 -2.20
C ILE A 84 -5.28 12.85 -3.22
N GLU A 85 -6.38 13.41 -3.71
CA GLU A 85 -6.35 14.53 -4.63
C GLU A 85 -5.80 15.79 -3.97
N GLU A 86 -6.20 16.11 -2.74
CA GLU A 86 -5.63 17.20 -1.94
C GLU A 86 -4.12 17.04 -1.73
N LEU A 87 -3.65 15.81 -1.45
CA LEU A 87 -2.23 15.50 -1.35
C LEU A 87 -1.48 15.69 -2.67
N ARG A 88 -2.12 15.35 -3.80
CA ARG A 88 -1.56 15.54 -5.14
C ARG A 88 -1.43 17.01 -5.48
N GLU A 89 -2.43 17.83 -5.15
CA GLU A 89 -2.42 19.27 -5.43
C GLU A 89 -1.42 20.02 -4.55
N SER A 90 -1.34 19.66 -3.27
CA SER A 90 -0.46 20.33 -2.30
C SER A 90 1.02 19.99 -2.47
N ARG A 91 1.36 18.87 -3.10
CA ARG A 91 2.75 18.40 -3.24
C ARG A 91 3.25 18.57 -4.67
N PRO A 92 4.31 19.35 -4.91
CA PRO A 92 4.88 19.45 -6.25
C PRO A 92 5.38 18.09 -6.71
N TYR A 93 5.13 17.75 -7.99
CA TYR A 93 5.63 16.51 -8.58
C TYR A 93 7.17 16.50 -8.57
N VAL A 94 7.76 15.81 -7.60
CA VAL A 94 9.21 15.61 -7.53
C VAL A 94 9.58 14.43 -8.40
N ARG A 95 10.01 14.69 -9.64
CA ARG A 95 10.63 13.67 -10.48
C ARG A 95 11.85 13.12 -9.73
N SER A 96 11.82 11.83 -9.37
CA SER A 96 12.84 11.23 -8.52
C SER A 96 14.26 11.52 -9.03
N ILE A 97 15.19 11.84 -8.13
CA ILE A 97 16.59 12.16 -8.45
C ILE A 97 17.27 11.01 -9.23
N ARG A 98 16.81 9.76 -9.04
CA ARG A 98 17.30 8.60 -9.80
C ARG A 98 17.04 8.71 -11.30
N GLN A 99 15.94 9.36 -11.73
CA GLN A 99 15.69 9.60 -13.15
C GLN A 99 16.56 10.72 -13.74
N ARG A 100 17.00 11.70 -12.94
CA ARG A 100 17.95 12.73 -13.43
C ARG A 100 19.29 12.12 -13.84
N LYS A 101 19.78 11.14 -13.08
CA LYS A 101 21.06 10.47 -13.37
C LYS A 101 20.97 9.56 -14.60
N ALA A 102 19.83 8.89 -14.81
CA ALA A 102 19.58 8.06 -15.97
C ALA A 102 19.45 8.89 -17.27
N ALA A 103 18.75 10.02 -17.24
CA ALA A 103 18.60 10.90 -18.40
C ALA A 103 19.90 11.64 -18.78
N ALA A 104 20.78 11.91 -17.81
CA ALA A 104 22.10 12.50 -18.06
C ALA A 104 23.16 11.48 -18.52
N SER A 105 22.85 10.17 -18.52
CA SER A 105 23.77 9.09 -18.87
C SER A 105 23.48 8.44 -20.22
N THR A 106 22.65 9.06 -21.07
CA THR A 106 22.60 8.72 -22.50
C THR A 106 23.61 9.63 -23.21
N PRO A 107 24.88 9.23 -23.39
CA PRO A 107 25.75 9.94 -24.32
C PRO A 107 25.15 9.83 -25.72
N ASN A 108 25.11 10.96 -26.41
CA ASN A 108 24.88 11.08 -27.85
C ASN A 108 25.60 9.93 -28.57
N ALA A 109 24.83 9.01 -29.15
CA ALA A 109 25.33 8.10 -30.15
C ALA A 109 25.01 8.70 -31.52
N THR A 110 26.07 9.08 -32.23
CA THR A 110 26.19 9.24 -33.71
C THR A 110 25.51 10.48 -34.31
N GLU A 111 26.26 11.47 -34.83
CA GLU A 111 26.99 11.49 -36.12
C GLU A 111 26.10 11.16 -37.33
#